data_AF-A0AB39VLT2-F1
#
_entry.id   AF-A0AB39VLT2-F1
#
_cell.length_a   1.000
_cell.length_b   1.000
_cell.length_c   1.000
_cell.angle_alpha   90.00
_cell.angle_beta   90.00
_cell.angle_gamma   90.00
#
_symmetry.space_group_name_H-M   'P 1'
#
loop_
_entity.id
_entity.type
_entity.pdbx_description
1 polymer ?
#
loop_
_entity_poly.entity_id
_entity_poly.type
_entity_poly.pdbx_seq_one_letter_code
_entity_poly.pdbx_strand_id
1 'polypeptide(L)'
;MLKWNATLSAWSLMSTTGSGAQLANLGIGSGTFKGWLLGAPKVFTASGTYTPTAGTKMIRVTVTGGGGAGSGCQGTTTAQTISGAGGGAGGTAIKTMAITQSSSYPVIIGAGGTSVTGASVSGGSGNPSSFNGEVIGYGGGGGGGGVTASSAGGVGGASSGGDINISGGYGSDGQSGTFVFAGNGGTSFWGGGGRAGSSSGSVGQAYGSGGGGTYSSSGTAQTGSAGKSGIVIIEEFS
;
A
#
# COMPACT_ATOMS: atom_id res chain seq x y z
N MET A 1 -6.52 -47.29 -21.12
CA MET A 1 -5.49 -48.35 -20.96
C MET A 1 -4.12 -47.74 -21.20
N LEU A 2 -3.07 -48.17 -20.49
CA LEU A 2 -1.69 -47.71 -20.71
C LEU A 2 -1.06 -48.50 -21.88
N LYS A 3 -0.46 -47.83 -22.86
CA LYS A 3 0.26 -48.46 -24.00
C LYS A 3 1.63 -47.81 -24.21
N TRP A 4 2.62 -48.62 -24.58
CA TRP A 4 3.96 -48.14 -24.96
C TRP A 4 3.91 -47.36 -26.28
N ASN A 5 4.45 -46.14 -26.29
CA ASN A 5 4.58 -45.30 -27.47
C ASN A 5 6.03 -45.31 -27.94
N ALA A 6 6.30 -45.95 -29.08
CA ALA A 6 7.66 -46.11 -29.61
C ALA A 6 8.27 -44.79 -30.11
N THR A 7 7.46 -43.83 -30.56
CA THR A 7 7.94 -42.53 -31.04
C THR A 7 8.45 -41.66 -29.90
N LEU A 8 7.81 -41.75 -28.73
CA LEU A 8 8.18 -41.01 -27.53
C LEU A 8 9.04 -41.82 -26.55
N SER A 9 9.25 -43.11 -26.83
CA SER A 9 9.91 -44.07 -25.93
C SER A 9 9.39 -44.02 -24.48
N ALA A 10 8.07 -43.93 -24.33
CA ALA A 10 7.40 -43.81 -23.03
C ALA A 10 6.05 -44.53 -23.00
N TRP A 11 5.59 -44.90 -21.80
CA TRP A 11 4.23 -45.41 -21.58
C TRP A 11 3.22 -44.27 -21.56
N SER A 12 2.20 -44.33 -22.42
CA SER A 12 1.13 -43.32 -22.53
C SER A 12 -0.23 -43.91 -22.18
N LEU A 13 -1.04 -43.17 -21.43
CA LEU A 13 -2.43 -43.52 -21.18
C LEU A 13 -3.25 -43.17 -22.42
N MET A 14 -3.80 -44.17 -23.12
CA MET A 14 -4.80 -43.95 -24.16
C MET A 14 -6.16 -44.34 -23.59
N SER A 15 -7.06 -43.38 -23.36
CA SER A 15 -8.48 -43.68 -23.19
C SER A 15 -9.08 -43.90 -24.57
N THR A 16 -9.71 -45.06 -24.77
CA THR A 16 -10.59 -45.28 -25.92
C THR A 16 -11.77 -44.33 -25.75
N THR A 17 -11.99 -43.49 -26.77
CA THR A 17 -12.98 -42.40 -26.85
C THR A 17 -12.76 -41.22 -25.89
N GLY A 18 -12.21 -40.12 -26.42
CA GLY A 18 -12.62 -38.78 -26.00
C GLY A 18 -11.70 -38.02 -25.05
N SER A 19 -10.38 -38.03 -25.22
CA SER A 19 -9.53 -37.04 -24.52
C SER A 19 -10.04 -35.61 -24.76
N GLY A 20 -10.42 -35.24 -25.98
CA GLY A 20 -11.05 -33.95 -26.27
C GLY A 20 -12.44 -33.73 -25.66
N ALA A 21 -13.25 -34.79 -25.56
CA ALA A 21 -14.62 -34.72 -25.02
C ALA A 21 -14.64 -34.67 -23.49
N GLN A 22 -13.73 -35.38 -22.80
CA GLN A 22 -13.57 -35.35 -21.34
C GLN A 22 -12.97 -34.01 -20.88
N LEU A 23 -12.03 -33.46 -21.66
CA LEU A 23 -11.52 -32.10 -21.46
C LEU A 23 -12.62 -31.04 -21.66
N ALA A 24 -13.45 -31.18 -22.71
CA ALA A 24 -14.61 -30.32 -22.92
C ALA A 24 -15.68 -30.45 -21.81
N ASN A 25 -15.93 -31.66 -21.31
CA ASN A 25 -16.89 -31.92 -20.23
C ASN A 25 -16.44 -31.34 -18.87
N LEU A 26 -15.14 -31.19 -18.69
CA LEU A 26 -14.52 -30.51 -17.54
C LEU A 26 -14.28 -29.02 -17.80
N GLY A 27 -14.71 -28.48 -18.95
CA GLY A 27 -14.50 -27.08 -19.34
C GLY A 27 -13.05 -26.69 -19.67
N ILE A 28 -12.13 -27.65 -19.71
CA ILE A 28 -10.70 -27.49 -19.96
C ILE A 28 -10.38 -27.89 -21.40
N GLY A 29 -10.89 -27.17 -22.40
CA GLY A 29 -10.56 -27.41 -23.81
C GLY A 29 -9.05 -27.43 -24.09
N SER A 30 -8.65 -28.13 -25.16
CA SER A 30 -7.25 -28.42 -25.54
C SER A 30 -6.31 -27.22 -25.44
N GLY A 31 -5.63 -27.09 -24.30
CA GLY A 31 -4.44 -26.25 -24.12
C GLY A 31 -4.67 -24.84 -23.58
N THR A 32 -5.88 -24.43 -23.18
CA THR A 32 -6.09 -23.12 -22.55
C THR A 32 -6.98 -23.24 -21.33
N PHE A 33 -6.33 -23.32 -20.16
CA PHE A 33 -7.04 -23.25 -18.89
C PHE A 33 -7.47 -21.79 -18.65
N LYS A 34 -8.76 -21.57 -18.40
CA LYS A 34 -9.30 -20.23 -18.13
C LYS A 34 -9.06 -19.87 -16.66
N GLY A 35 -8.72 -18.60 -16.40
CA GLY A 35 -8.60 -17.99 -15.08
C GLY A 35 -7.23 -18.14 -14.40
N TRP A 36 -6.20 -18.61 -15.10
CA TRP A 36 -4.84 -18.70 -14.53
C TRP A 36 -4.16 -17.34 -14.47
N LEU A 37 -3.33 -17.15 -13.44
CA LEU A 37 -2.44 -16.00 -13.33
C LEU A 37 -1.47 -16.01 -14.53
N LEU A 38 -1.45 -14.92 -15.27
CA LEU A 38 -0.57 -14.68 -16.39
C LEU A 38 0.70 -14.00 -15.90
N GLY A 39 1.79 -14.76 -15.90
CA GLY A 39 3.11 -14.25 -15.55
C GLY A 39 3.23 -13.76 -14.09
N ALA A 40 4.28 -12.97 -13.84
CA ALA A 40 4.45 -12.31 -12.57
C ALA A 40 3.59 -11.02 -12.50
N PRO A 41 3.15 -10.60 -11.30
CA PRO A 41 2.42 -9.35 -11.15
C PRO A 41 3.23 -8.15 -11.67
N LYS A 42 2.56 -7.20 -12.31
CA LYS A 42 3.17 -5.92 -12.68
C LYS A 42 3.10 -4.98 -11.50
N VAL A 43 4.26 -4.51 -11.04
CA VAL A 43 4.40 -3.69 -9.84
C VAL A 43 4.84 -2.28 -10.22
N PHE A 44 4.08 -1.28 -9.79
CA PHE A 44 4.37 0.13 -9.99
C PHE A 44 4.74 0.77 -8.66
N THR A 45 6.00 1.21 -8.57
CA THR A 45 6.52 2.06 -7.48
C THR A 45 6.79 3.49 -7.95
N ALA A 46 6.58 3.76 -9.24
CA ALA A 46 6.56 5.07 -9.86
C ALA A 46 5.35 5.17 -10.79
N SER A 47 4.80 6.37 -10.95
CA SER A 47 3.68 6.62 -11.86
C SER A 47 4.05 6.28 -13.29
N GLY A 48 3.08 5.82 -14.06
CA GLY A 48 3.27 5.41 -15.43
C GLY A 48 1.98 4.89 -16.04
N THR A 49 2.13 3.96 -16.95
CA THR A 49 1.01 3.44 -17.73
C THR A 49 1.07 1.92 -17.74
N TYR A 50 -0.07 1.29 -17.48
CA TYR A 50 -0.25 -0.14 -17.60
C TYR A 50 -0.85 -0.49 -18.97
N THR A 51 -0.19 -1.41 -19.66
CA THR A 51 -0.68 -2.05 -20.89
C THR A 51 -0.87 -3.55 -20.62
N PRO A 52 -2.04 -4.12 -20.90
CA PRO A 52 -2.29 -5.54 -20.69
C PRO A 52 -1.36 -6.43 -21.52
N THR A 53 -0.87 -7.51 -20.93
CA THR A 53 -0.17 -8.58 -21.66
C THR A 53 -1.14 -9.26 -22.62
N ALA A 54 -0.65 -9.72 -23.77
CA ALA A 54 -1.48 -10.45 -24.73
C ALA A 54 -2.17 -11.65 -24.05
N GLY A 55 -3.50 -11.72 -24.15
CA GLY A 55 -4.31 -12.80 -23.57
C GLY A 55 -4.93 -12.48 -22.22
N THR A 56 -4.61 -11.34 -21.59
CA THR A 56 -5.30 -10.88 -20.38
C THR A 56 -6.77 -10.60 -20.68
N LYS A 57 -7.66 -11.05 -19.79
CA LYS A 57 -9.10 -10.78 -19.84
C LYS A 57 -9.61 -10.14 -18.56
N MET A 58 -9.02 -10.53 -17.44
CA MET A 58 -9.32 -10.01 -16.11
C MET A 58 -8.04 -9.56 -15.44
N ILE A 59 -8.14 -8.57 -14.57
CA ILE A 59 -7.07 -8.17 -13.67
C ILE A 59 -7.56 -8.14 -12.23
N ARG A 60 -6.66 -8.40 -11.28
CA ARG A 60 -6.80 -7.97 -9.89
C ARG A 60 -5.81 -6.86 -9.63
N VAL A 61 -6.29 -5.68 -9.28
CA VAL A 61 -5.46 -4.53 -8.96
C VAL A 61 -5.55 -4.22 -7.46
N THR A 62 -4.39 -4.08 -6.83
CA THR A 62 -4.25 -3.60 -5.44
C THR A 62 -3.59 -2.24 -5.48
N VAL A 63 -4.27 -1.20 -4.98
CA VAL A 63 -3.81 0.19 -4.98
C VAL A 63 -3.71 0.69 -3.54
N THR A 64 -2.51 1.08 -3.09
CA THR A 64 -2.29 1.67 -1.77
C THR A 64 -1.76 3.09 -1.89
N GLY A 65 -2.38 4.04 -1.19
CA GLY A 65 -1.93 5.44 -1.12
C GLY A 65 -0.64 5.63 -0.31
N GLY A 66 0.00 6.79 -0.42
CA GLY A 66 1.16 7.14 0.40
C GLY A 66 0.79 7.36 1.88
N GLY A 67 1.68 7.02 2.79
CA GLY A 67 1.50 7.31 4.22
C GLY A 67 1.86 8.75 4.55
N GLY A 68 1.26 9.33 5.60
CA GLY A 68 1.62 10.65 6.13
C GLY A 68 2.93 10.61 6.93
N ALA A 69 3.56 11.77 7.08
CA ALA A 69 4.74 11.95 7.93
C ALA A 69 4.35 12.11 9.40
N GLY A 70 5.23 11.70 10.31
CA GLY A 70 5.15 12.10 11.72
C GLY A 70 5.52 13.57 11.93
N SER A 71 5.08 14.15 13.04
CA SER A 71 5.44 15.53 13.41
C SER A 71 6.74 15.59 14.20
N GLY A 72 7.35 16.78 14.19
CA GLY A 72 8.49 17.13 15.01
C GLY A 72 8.09 17.47 16.45
N CYS A 73 9.08 17.84 17.26
CA CYS A 73 8.87 18.39 18.58
C CYS A 73 9.87 19.52 18.85
N GLN A 74 9.56 20.35 19.84
CA GLN A 74 10.44 21.38 20.36
C GLN A 74 9.94 21.79 21.75
N GLY A 75 10.68 21.40 22.78
CA GLY A 75 10.32 21.78 24.14
C GLY A 75 11.38 21.33 25.14
N THR A 76 11.28 21.88 26.34
CA THR A 76 12.09 21.55 27.51
C THR A 76 11.26 20.95 28.63
N THR A 77 9.94 21.20 28.63
CA THR A 77 8.99 20.71 29.63
C THR A 77 7.73 20.15 28.96
N THR A 78 6.96 19.36 29.71
CA THR A 78 5.69 18.78 29.25
C THR A 78 4.57 19.81 29.03
N ALA A 79 4.75 21.06 29.43
CA ALA A 79 3.88 22.16 29.03
C ALA A 79 4.13 22.62 27.58
N GLN A 80 5.18 22.11 26.94
CA GLN A 80 5.55 22.31 25.54
C GLN A 80 5.41 20.99 24.77
N THR A 81 5.47 21.04 23.44
CA THR A 81 5.43 19.84 22.59
C THR A 81 6.81 19.18 22.59
N ILE A 82 7.01 18.22 23.49
CA ILE A 82 8.25 17.43 23.59
C ILE A 82 8.14 16.08 22.87
N SER A 83 6.97 15.75 22.30
CA SER A 83 6.75 14.54 21.53
C SER A 83 5.78 14.80 20.38
N GLY A 84 6.21 14.51 19.16
CA GLY A 84 5.39 14.55 17.95
C GLY A 84 4.65 13.24 17.72
N ALA A 85 3.51 13.33 17.04
CA ALA A 85 2.66 12.20 16.68
C ALA A 85 3.17 11.48 15.43
N GLY A 86 2.74 10.24 15.24
CA GLY A 86 2.99 9.50 14.01
C GLY A 86 2.02 9.89 12.88
N GLY A 87 2.46 9.76 11.62
CA GLY A 87 1.59 9.90 10.46
C GLY A 87 0.69 8.69 10.26
N GLY A 88 -0.49 8.87 9.66
CA GLY A 88 -1.39 7.79 9.28
C GLY A 88 -0.92 7.05 8.04
N ALA A 89 -1.29 5.78 7.89
CA ALA A 89 -1.03 5.02 6.67
C ALA A 89 -2.03 5.38 5.56
N GLY A 90 -1.65 5.19 4.29
CA GLY A 90 -2.57 5.27 3.15
C GLY A 90 -3.55 4.10 3.10
N GLY A 91 -4.74 4.35 2.55
CA GLY A 91 -5.76 3.33 2.33
C GLY A 91 -5.45 2.44 1.15
N THR A 92 -6.06 1.25 1.12
CA THR A 92 -5.87 0.24 0.07
C THR A 92 -7.20 -0.16 -0.56
N ALA A 93 -7.30 -0.02 -1.87
CA ALA A 93 -8.41 -0.54 -2.67
C ALA A 93 -7.97 -1.77 -3.46
N ILE A 94 -8.80 -2.82 -3.47
CA ILE A 94 -8.57 -4.03 -4.27
C ILE A 94 -9.78 -4.24 -5.18
N LYS A 95 -9.54 -4.39 -6.49
CA LYS A 95 -10.60 -4.59 -7.48
C LYS A 95 -10.25 -5.72 -8.43
N THR A 96 -11.23 -6.58 -8.72
CA THR A 96 -11.14 -7.54 -9.83
C THR A 96 -12.04 -7.06 -10.97
N MET A 97 -11.48 -6.81 -12.15
CA MET A 97 -12.24 -6.24 -13.27
C MET A 97 -11.79 -6.78 -14.61
N ALA A 98 -12.71 -6.74 -15.59
CA ALA A 98 -12.38 -7.03 -16.98
C ALA A 98 -11.51 -5.90 -17.57
N ILE A 99 -10.67 -6.25 -18.53
CA ILE A 99 -9.76 -5.33 -19.21
C ILE A 99 -9.93 -5.45 -20.73
N THR A 100 -9.65 -4.37 -21.45
CA THR A 100 -9.65 -4.39 -22.92
C THR A 100 -8.21 -4.38 -23.41
N GLN A 101 -7.86 -5.32 -24.30
CA GLN A 101 -6.48 -5.50 -24.77
C GLN A 101 -5.91 -4.32 -25.57
N SER A 102 -6.76 -3.50 -26.20
CA SER A 102 -6.34 -2.29 -26.91
C SER A 102 -6.27 -1.04 -26.01
N SER A 103 -6.63 -1.15 -24.74
CA SER A 103 -6.65 -0.03 -23.81
C SER A 103 -5.32 0.14 -23.08
N SER A 104 -5.11 1.37 -22.61
CA SER A 104 -3.95 1.81 -21.85
C SER A 104 -4.45 2.53 -20.60
N TYR A 105 -3.94 2.14 -19.44
CA TYR A 105 -4.50 2.57 -18.16
C TYR A 105 -3.45 3.38 -17.38
N PRO A 106 -3.72 4.65 -17.04
CA PRO A 106 -2.80 5.44 -16.23
C PRO A 106 -2.72 4.86 -14.80
N VAL A 107 -1.51 4.82 -14.27
CA VAL A 107 -1.20 4.41 -12.91
C VAL A 107 -0.50 5.56 -12.20
N ILE A 108 -1.07 6.02 -11.10
CA ILE A 108 -0.49 7.07 -10.25
C ILE A 108 0.00 6.44 -8.95
N ILE A 109 1.25 6.72 -8.59
CA ILE A 109 1.81 6.36 -7.30
C ILE A 109 1.90 7.61 -6.43
N GLY A 110 1.15 7.59 -5.33
CA GLY A 110 1.17 8.65 -4.33
C GLY A 110 2.48 8.67 -3.56
N ALA A 111 3.13 9.83 -3.50
CA ALA A 111 4.27 10.05 -2.62
C ALA A 111 3.86 9.93 -1.13
N GLY A 112 4.82 9.54 -0.30
CA GLY A 112 4.67 9.67 1.15
C GLY A 112 4.72 11.13 1.59
N GLY A 113 4.12 11.42 2.74
CA GLY A 113 4.12 12.74 3.35
C GLY A 113 5.53 13.20 3.71
N THR A 114 5.77 14.50 3.56
CA THR A 114 7.06 15.13 3.84
C THR A 114 7.26 15.39 5.33
N SER A 115 8.48 15.17 5.82
CA SER A 115 8.89 15.49 7.18
C SER A 115 8.76 16.99 7.49
N VAL A 116 8.51 17.29 8.77
CA VAL A 116 8.46 18.67 9.29
C VAL A 116 9.28 18.80 10.57
N THR A 117 9.75 20.02 10.86
CA THR A 117 10.61 20.34 12.00
C THR A 117 9.89 21.25 13.00
N GLY A 118 9.98 20.93 14.29
CA GLY A 118 9.46 21.76 15.39
C GLY A 118 8.12 21.31 15.98
N ALA A 119 7.73 21.97 17.07
CA ALA A 119 6.62 21.64 17.98
C ALA A 119 5.20 21.98 17.49
N SER A 120 5.09 22.86 16.49
CA SER A 120 3.85 23.54 16.10
C SER A 120 3.47 23.26 14.64
N VAL A 121 4.00 22.18 14.05
CA VAL A 121 3.85 21.85 12.63
C VAL A 121 3.40 20.41 12.48
N SER A 122 2.23 20.20 11.89
CA SER A 122 1.77 18.85 11.53
C SER A 122 2.59 18.28 10.39
N GLY A 123 2.82 16.96 10.41
CA GLY A 123 3.50 16.26 9.31
C GLY A 123 2.77 16.46 7.99
N GLY A 124 3.49 16.33 6.88
CA GLY A 124 2.87 16.31 5.55
C GLY A 124 1.95 15.09 5.40
N SER A 125 0.78 15.27 4.78
CA SER A 125 -0.08 14.16 4.38
C SER A 125 0.53 13.40 3.20
N GLY A 126 0.26 12.10 3.13
CA GLY A 126 0.57 11.31 1.94
C GLY A 126 -0.36 11.63 0.78
N ASN A 127 0.05 11.27 -0.43
CA ASN A 127 -0.71 11.48 -1.66
C ASN A 127 -1.47 10.21 -2.08
N PRO A 128 -2.58 10.35 -2.82
CA PRO A 128 -3.32 9.19 -3.33
C PRO A 128 -2.53 8.44 -4.41
N SER A 129 -2.69 7.12 -4.44
CA SER A 129 -2.35 6.28 -5.59
C SER A 129 -3.64 5.89 -6.31
N SER A 130 -3.58 5.69 -7.63
CA SER A 130 -4.75 5.29 -8.41
C SER A 130 -4.42 4.38 -9.59
N PHE A 131 -5.39 3.54 -9.93
CA PHE A 131 -5.45 2.83 -11.21
C PHE A 131 -6.63 3.37 -12.03
N ASN A 132 -6.34 3.84 -13.24
CA ASN A 132 -7.30 4.48 -14.16
C ASN A 132 -8.07 5.67 -13.57
N GLY A 133 -7.62 6.24 -12.45
CA GLY A 133 -8.37 7.26 -11.71
C GLY A 133 -9.64 6.74 -11.02
N GLU A 134 -9.91 5.43 -11.05
CA GLU A 134 -11.16 4.85 -10.54
C GLU A 134 -10.95 4.02 -9.28
N VAL A 135 -9.86 3.26 -9.20
CA VAL A 135 -9.51 2.46 -8.01
C VAL A 135 -8.46 3.24 -7.24
N ILE A 136 -8.81 3.72 -6.05
CA ILE A 136 -8.03 4.74 -5.35
C ILE A 136 -7.72 4.29 -3.93
N GLY A 137 -6.44 4.33 -3.59
CA GLY A 137 -5.97 4.35 -2.20
C GLY A 137 -5.61 5.79 -1.84
N TYR A 138 -6.38 6.43 -0.95
CA TYR A 138 -6.08 7.80 -0.52
C TYR A 138 -4.89 7.82 0.45
N GLY A 139 -4.17 8.94 0.47
CA GLY A 139 -3.03 9.10 1.37
C GLY A 139 -3.44 9.24 2.83
N GLY A 140 -2.54 8.86 3.74
CA GLY A 140 -2.73 9.06 5.18
C GLY A 140 -2.46 10.51 5.60
N GLY A 141 -3.15 10.98 6.63
CA GLY A 141 -2.90 12.30 7.23
C GLY A 141 -1.55 12.35 7.96
N GLY A 142 -0.92 13.51 8.00
CA GLY A 142 0.28 13.71 8.81
C GLY A 142 -0.01 13.72 10.32
N GLY A 143 1.00 13.39 11.13
CA GLY A 143 0.93 13.45 12.58
C GLY A 143 0.70 14.89 13.04
N GLY A 144 -0.18 15.08 14.02
CA GLY A 144 -0.54 16.38 14.55
C GLY A 144 0.64 17.06 15.22
N GLY A 145 0.80 18.35 14.94
CA GLY A 145 1.79 19.20 15.60
C GLY A 145 1.30 20.62 15.83
N GLY A 146 0.14 21.06 15.36
CA GLY A 146 -0.28 22.48 15.41
C GLY A 146 -0.71 23.04 16.77
N VAL A 147 -0.63 22.28 17.86
CA VAL A 147 -1.10 22.69 19.19
C VAL A 147 -0.04 22.33 20.24
N THR A 148 0.29 23.29 21.10
CA THR A 148 1.27 23.07 22.18
C THR A 148 0.81 21.94 23.09
N ALA A 149 1.72 21.00 23.35
CA ALA A 149 1.47 19.84 24.23
C ALA A 149 0.26 18.97 23.78
N SER A 150 -0.13 19.04 22.50
CA SER A 150 -1.17 18.18 21.93
C SER A 150 -0.77 17.78 20.52
N SER A 151 -0.61 16.48 20.32
CA SER A 151 -0.12 15.92 19.06
C SER A 151 -0.89 14.64 18.77
N ALA A 152 -2.05 14.77 18.12
CA ALA A 152 -2.88 13.65 17.72
C ALA A 152 -2.26 12.88 16.54
N GLY A 153 -2.42 11.57 16.51
CA GLY A 153 -2.00 10.71 15.42
C GLY A 153 -2.64 11.10 14.08
N GLY A 154 -1.88 10.94 12.99
CA GLY A 154 -2.39 11.15 11.66
C GLY A 154 -3.49 10.16 11.31
N VAL A 155 -4.57 10.64 10.70
CA VAL A 155 -5.71 9.82 10.29
C VAL A 155 -5.29 8.85 9.18
N GLY A 156 -5.74 7.59 9.25
CA GLY A 156 -5.55 6.65 8.16
C GLY A 156 -6.29 7.08 6.88
N GLY A 157 -5.65 6.91 5.73
CA GLY A 157 -6.26 7.20 4.43
C GLY A 157 -7.42 6.24 4.15
N ALA A 158 -8.49 6.75 3.56
CA ALA A 158 -9.60 5.93 3.06
C ALA A 158 -9.23 5.26 1.72
N SER A 159 -10.17 4.51 1.15
CA SER A 159 -10.06 3.95 -0.19
C SER A 159 -11.43 3.93 -0.89
N SER A 160 -11.43 3.92 -2.22
CA SER A 160 -12.65 3.91 -3.02
C SER A 160 -12.48 3.17 -4.36
N GLY A 161 -13.62 2.77 -4.93
CA GLY A 161 -13.69 2.14 -6.25
C GLY A 161 -13.23 0.69 -6.32
N GLY A 162 -12.71 0.13 -5.23
CA GLY A 162 -12.43 -1.30 -5.08
C GLY A 162 -13.68 -2.10 -4.70
N ASP A 163 -13.63 -3.40 -4.96
CA ASP A 163 -14.56 -4.38 -4.38
C ASP A 163 -14.31 -4.52 -2.87
N ILE A 164 -13.04 -4.34 -2.48
CA ILE A 164 -12.60 -4.27 -1.09
C ILE A 164 -11.92 -2.91 -0.88
N ASN A 165 -12.40 -2.16 0.10
CA ASN A 165 -11.86 -0.86 0.48
C ASN A 165 -11.41 -0.94 1.94
N ILE A 166 -10.10 -0.87 2.16
CA ILE A 166 -9.45 -0.97 3.46
C ILE A 166 -8.89 0.41 3.83
N SER A 167 -9.25 0.91 5.00
CA SER A 167 -8.64 2.13 5.55
C SER A 167 -7.22 1.85 6.05
N GLY A 168 -6.34 2.82 5.92
CA GLY A 168 -5.02 2.77 6.55
C GLY A 168 -5.13 2.83 8.07
N GLY A 169 -4.12 2.31 8.78
CA GLY A 169 -4.00 2.49 10.22
C GLY A 169 -3.72 3.95 10.58
N TYR A 170 -4.27 4.39 11.72
CA TYR A 170 -3.94 5.68 12.31
C TYR A 170 -2.49 5.67 12.82
N GLY A 171 -1.84 6.84 12.77
CA GLY A 171 -0.66 7.07 13.58
C GLY A 171 -1.03 7.10 15.06
N SER A 172 -0.08 6.81 15.94
CA SER A 172 -0.26 7.00 17.38
C SER A 172 -0.08 8.48 17.75
N ASP A 173 -0.77 8.89 18.80
CA ASP A 173 -0.57 10.21 19.40
C ASP A 173 0.87 10.36 19.91
N GLY A 174 1.36 11.60 19.92
CA GLY A 174 2.65 11.97 20.50
C GLY A 174 2.52 12.50 21.92
N GLN A 175 1.51 13.34 22.18
CA GLN A 175 1.34 14.01 23.47
C GLN A 175 -0.10 14.48 23.69
N SER A 176 -0.57 14.45 24.95
CA SER A 176 -1.80 15.10 25.40
C SER A 176 -1.58 15.73 26.78
N GLY A 177 -1.43 17.06 26.80
CA GLY A 177 -1.00 17.78 27.99
C GLY A 177 0.34 17.26 28.51
N THR A 178 0.35 16.80 29.75
CA THR A 178 1.56 16.25 30.38
C THR A 178 1.83 14.78 30.06
N PHE A 179 0.91 14.10 29.38
CA PHE A 179 1.05 12.70 29.01
C PHE A 179 1.78 12.58 27.67
N VAL A 180 2.90 11.85 27.68
CA VAL A 180 3.72 11.59 26.49
C VAL A 180 3.46 10.17 26.00
N PHE A 181 3.23 10.04 24.70
CA PHE A 181 2.98 8.78 24.01
C PHE A 181 4.04 8.57 22.92
N ALA A 182 4.15 7.33 22.46
CA ALA A 182 5.03 7.02 21.33
C ALA A 182 4.27 7.29 20.02
N GLY A 183 4.60 8.39 19.34
CA GLY A 183 4.05 8.76 18.04
C GLY A 183 4.47 7.84 16.90
N ASN A 184 4.16 6.55 16.98
CA ASN A 184 4.46 5.57 15.93
C ASN A 184 3.59 5.83 14.70
N GLY A 185 4.17 5.70 13.51
CA GLY A 185 3.45 5.79 12.24
C GLY A 185 2.48 4.63 12.04
N GLY A 186 1.39 4.91 11.35
CA GLY A 186 0.32 3.95 11.09
C GLY A 186 0.77 2.77 10.22
N THR A 187 0.21 1.60 10.54
CA THR A 187 0.39 0.35 9.78
C THR A 187 -0.47 0.38 8.52
N SER A 188 0.12 0.07 7.37
CA SER A 188 -0.62 -0.10 6.12
C SER A 188 -1.02 -1.56 5.91
N PHE A 189 -1.80 -1.84 4.86
CA PHE A 189 -2.11 -3.21 4.41
C PHE A 189 -0.86 -4.10 4.27
N TRP A 190 0.30 -3.50 3.98
CA TRP A 190 1.56 -4.19 3.72
C TRP A 190 2.41 -4.44 4.97
N GLY A 191 2.11 -3.77 6.10
CA GLY A 191 2.89 -3.90 7.33
C GLY A 191 3.11 -2.60 8.08
N GLY A 192 3.96 -2.67 9.10
CA GLY A 192 4.14 -1.62 10.11
C GLY A 192 4.68 -0.29 9.56
N GLY A 193 4.35 0.79 10.27
CA GLY A 193 4.90 2.13 10.06
C GLY A 193 6.23 2.37 10.76
N GLY A 194 6.72 3.60 10.64
CA GLY A 194 7.94 4.03 11.31
C GLY A 194 7.74 4.20 12.81
N ARG A 195 8.62 3.64 13.64
CA ARG A 195 8.58 3.86 15.10
C ARG A 195 8.89 5.32 15.47
N ALA A 196 8.39 5.77 16.61
CA ALA A 196 8.84 6.99 17.24
C ALA A 196 10.30 6.89 17.70
N GLY A 197 10.99 8.02 17.83
CA GLY A 197 12.40 8.04 18.25
C GLY A 197 12.87 9.33 18.88
N SER A 198 13.95 9.23 19.66
CA SER A 198 14.59 10.37 20.31
C SER A 198 15.32 11.20 19.27
N SER A 199 14.97 12.48 19.14
CA SER A 199 15.53 13.44 18.16
C SER A 199 15.31 13.09 16.68
N SER A 200 14.94 11.84 16.35
CA SER A 200 14.35 11.46 15.07
C SER A 200 13.60 10.12 15.18
N GLY A 201 12.38 10.06 14.64
CA GLY A 201 11.67 8.81 14.39
C GLY A 201 12.27 7.97 13.24
N SER A 202 11.60 6.90 12.86
CA SER A 202 11.90 6.17 11.62
C SER A 202 10.94 6.56 10.50
N VAL A 203 11.42 6.57 9.27
CA VAL A 203 10.55 6.68 8.08
C VAL A 203 9.59 5.50 8.00
N GLY A 204 8.48 5.68 7.28
CA GLY A 204 7.57 4.59 6.95
C GLY A 204 8.31 3.41 6.32
N GLN A 205 8.00 2.19 6.77
CA GLN A 205 8.72 0.98 6.37
C GLN A 205 8.02 0.29 5.20
N ALA A 206 6.78 -0.17 5.42
CA ALA A 206 5.96 -0.80 4.39
C ALA A 206 5.36 0.25 3.43
N TYR A 207 5.01 -0.14 2.20
CA TYR A 207 4.36 0.77 1.25
C TYR A 207 3.11 1.40 1.84
N GLY A 208 2.97 2.72 1.67
CA GLY A 208 1.87 3.49 2.24
C GLY A 208 1.86 3.61 3.76
N SER A 209 2.83 3.08 4.49
CA SER A 209 2.87 3.20 5.95
C SER A 209 3.28 4.60 6.40
N GLY A 210 2.80 5.01 7.58
CA GLY A 210 3.08 6.32 8.15
C GLY A 210 4.49 6.44 8.73
N GLY A 211 5.03 7.65 8.76
CA GLY A 211 6.30 7.97 9.42
C GLY A 211 6.16 8.17 10.93
N GLY A 212 7.21 7.87 11.68
CA GLY A 212 7.25 8.09 13.13
C GLY A 212 7.46 9.55 13.51
N GLY A 213 6.80 9.97 14.57
CA GLY A 213 7.05 11.22 15.27
C GLY A 213 8.35 11.18 16.06
N THR A 214 8.74 12.35 16.55
CA THR A 214 10.00 12.54 17.26
C THR A 214 9.77 13.08 18.66
N TYR A 215 10.52 12.61 19.65
CA TYR A 215 10.49 13.14 21.02
C TYR A 215 11.85 13.66 21.49
N SER A 216 11.84 14.77 22.22
CA SER A 216 13.03 15.43 22.78
C SER A 216 12.63 16.49 23.80
N SER A 217 13.42 16.64 24.86
CA SER A 217 13.30 17.72 25.86
C SER A 217 14.47 18.72 25.78
N SER A 218 15.18 18.77 24.64
CA SER A 218 16.36 19.63 24.47
C SER A 218 16.04 21.12 24.24
N GLY A 219 14.79 21.46 23.92
CA GLY A 219 14.40 22.80 23.45
C GLY A 219 14.79 23.10 22.00
N THR A 220 15.59 22.24 21.35
CA THR A 220 15.94 22.35 19.93
C THR A 220 14.84 21.73 19.07
N ALA A 221 14.52 22.39 17.95
CA ALA A 221 13.52 21.89 17.01
C ALA A 221 14.00 20.57 16.36
N GLN A 222 13.20 19.53 16.53
CA GLN A 222 13.45 18.20 15.98
C GLN A 222 12.52 17.90 14.81
N THR A 223 12.97 17.04 13.91
CA THR A 223 12.24 16.71 12.69
C THR A 223 11.53 15.37 12.84
N GLY A 224 10.25 15.31 12.47
CA GLY A 224 9.50 14.06 12.32
C GLY A 224 9.98 13.25 11.11
N SER A 225 9.49 12.02 10.94
CA SER A 225 9.91 11.18 9.82
C SER A 225 8.87 11.09 8.71
N ALA A 226 9.35 11.00 7.47
CA ALA A 226 8.51 10.91 6.28
C ALA A 226 7.70 9.61 6.24
N GLY A 227 6.50 9.67 5.64
CA GLY A 227 5.72 8.48 5.29
C GLY A 227 6.29 7.76 4.07
N LYS A 228 5.91 6.50 3.87
CA LYS A 228 6.33 5.73 2.70
C LYS A 228 5.39 5.99 1.53
N SER A 229 5.94 6.08 0.32
CA SER A 229 5.14 6.11 -0.91
C SER A 229 4.22 4.90 -1.05
N GLY A 230 3.14 5.08 -1.78
CA GLY A 230 2.18 4.04 -2.12
C GLY A 230 2.73 3.01 -3.11
N ILE A 231 1.86 2.12 -3.56
CA ILE A 231 2.18 1.07 -4.53
C ILE A 231 0.92 0.68 -5.30
N VAL A 232 1.08 0.27 -6.55
CA VAL A 232 0.04 -0.42 -7.33
C VAL A 232 0.58 -1.75 -7.81
N ILE A 233 -0.16 -2.84 -7.56
CA ILE A 233 0.17 -4.19 -8.03
C ILE A 233 -0.98 -4.70 -8.90
N ILE A 234 -0.65 -5.21 -10.08
CA ILE A 234 -1.61 -5.73 -11.05
C ILE A 234 -1.29 -7.19 -11.37
N GLU A 235 -2.24 -8.06 -11.06
CA GLU A 235 -2.22 -9.48 -11.41
C GLU A 235 -3.13 -9.70 -12.62
N GLU A 236 -2.62 -10.36 -13.65
CA GLU A 236 -3.32 -10.58 -14.93
C GLU A 236 -3.87 -12.00 -15.01
N PHE A 237 -5.05 -12.19 -15.61
CA PHE A 237 -5.67 -13.51 -15.76
C PHE A 237 -6.26 -13.69 -17.16
N SER A 238 -6.13 -14.90 -17.75
CA SER A 238 -6.65 -15.26 -19.09
C SER A 238 -8.03 -15.88 -19.13
#